data_AF-A0A7V4SR34-F1
#
_entry.id   AF-A0A7V4SR34-F1
#
_cell.length_a   1.000
_cell.length_b   1.000
_cell.length_c   1.000
_cell.angle_alpha   90.00
_cell.angle_beta   90.00
_cell.angle_gamma   90.00
#
_symmetry.space_group_name_H-M   'P 1'
#
loop_
_entity.id
_entity.type
_entity.pdbx_description
1 polymer ?
#
loop_
_entity_poly.entity_id
_entity_poly.type
_entity_poly.pdbx_seq_one_letter_code
_entity_poly.pdbx_strand_id
1 'polypeptide(L)' 'MGEKLAPIHPGEVLQEEFLKPMGLSQNRLGRCIGVPPRRINEIVLGKRRITADTALR' A
#
# COMPACT_ATOMS: atom_id res chain seq x y z
N MET A 1 -27.13 -2.76 16.34
CA MET A 1 -26.24 -3.38 15.33
C MET A 1 -25.41 -2.23 14.77
N GLY A 2 -24.12 -2.12 15.11
CA GLY A 2 -23.29 -1.03 14.59
C GLY A 2 -23.17 -1.13 13.08
N GLU A 3 -23.28 0.00 12.37
CA GLU A 3 -23.10 0.04 10.92
C GLU A 3 -21.72 -0.51 10.55
N LYS A 4 -21.70 -1.51 9.66
CA LYS A 4 -20.44 -2.05 9.12
C LYS A 4 -19.87 -1.02 8.15
N LEU A 5 -18.71 -0.48 8.47
CA LEU A 5 -17.95 0.36 7.54
C LEU A 5 -17.62 -0.43 6.27
N ALA A 6 -17.65 0.26 5.14
CA ALA A 6 -17.19 -0.31 3.88
C ALA A 6 -15.72 -0.74 4.01
N PRO A 7 -15.33 -1.90 3.47
CA PRO A 7 -13.96 -2.36 3.54
C PRO A 7 -13.05 -1.41 2.76
N ILE A 8 -12.01 -0.91 3.42
CA ILE A 8 -10.97 -0.06 2.83
C ILE A 8 -9.82 -0.95 2.38
N HIS A 9 -9.34 -0.78 1.14
CA HIS A 9 -8.20 -1.54 0.67
C HIS A 9 -6.92 -1.02 1.35
N PRO A 10 -5.99 -1.88 1.81
CA PRO A 10 -4.74 -1.43 2.44
C PRO A 10 -3.90 -0.49 1.57
N GLY A 11 -4.05 -0.59 0.24
CA GLY A 11 -3.42 0.31 -0.72
C GLY A 11 -3.90 1.75 -0.67
N GLU A 12 -5.18 1.97 -0.32
CA GLU A 12 -5.73 3.30 -0.12
C GLU A 12 -5.09 3.94 1.12
N VAL A 13 -5.03 3.19 2.23
CA VAL A 13 -4.35 3.62 3.46
C VAL A 13 -2.87 3.94 3.20
N LEU A 14 -2.15 3.05 2.50
CA LEU A 14 -0.74 3.27 2.13
C LEU A 14 -0.55 4.56 1.33
N GLN A 15 -1.47 4.86 0.40
CA GLN A 15 -1.35 6.03 -0.47
C GLN A 15 -1.71 7.34 0.25
N GLU A 16 -2.82 7.35 1.00
CA GLU A 16 -3.36 8.57 1.62
C GLU A 16 -2.67 8.92 2.95
N GLU A 17 -2.33 7.92 3.77
CA GLU A 17 -1.80 8.17 5.12
C GLU A 17 -0.27 8.16 5.18
N PHE A 18 0.42 7.60 4.17
CA PHE A 18 1.88 7.47 4.17
C PHE A 18 2.54 8.11 2.94
N LEU A 19 2.22 7.66 1.73
CA LEU A 19 2.95 8.11 0.54
C LEU A 19 2.73 9.60 0.22
N LYS A 20 1.48 10.08 0.25
CA LYS A 20 1.18 11.50 0.02
C LYS A 20 1.76 12.40 1.11
N PRO A 21 1.52 12.18 2.42
CA PRO A 21 2.03 13.07 3.46
C PRO A 21 3.56 13.12 3.51
N MET A 22 4.23 12.02 3.15
CA MET A 22 5.70 11.95 3.13
C MET A 22 6.32 12.39 1.80
N GLY A 23 5.53 12.75 0.79
CA GLY A 23 6.04 13.08 -0.55
C GLY A 23 6.80 11.94 -1.23
N LEU A 24 6.45 10.69 -0.91
CA LEU A 24 7.14 9.50 -1.38
C LEU A 24 6.49 8.92 -2.64
N SER A 25 7.30 8.62 -3.65
CA SER A 25 6.83 7.86 -4.80
C SER A 25 6.78 6.36 -4.48
N GLN A 26 5.80 5.66 -5.06
CA GLN A 26 5.68 4.19 -4.99
C GLN A 26 6.97 3.48 -5.48
N ASN A 27 7.63 4.06 -6.48
CA ASN A 27 8.90 3.57 -7.01
C ASN A 27 10.03 3.68 -5.98
N ARG A 28 10.14 4.83 -5.31
CA ARG A 28 11.11 5.01 -4.23
C ARG A 28 10.86 4.02 -3.09
N LEU A 29 9.61 3.87 -2.65
CA LEU A 29 9.25 2.90 -1.60
C LEU A 29 9.69 1.48 -2.00
N GLY A 30 9.31 1.02 -3.19
CA GLY A 30 9.67 -0.32 -3.68
C GLY A 30 11.18 -0.56 -3.65
N ARG A 31 11.97 0.39 -4.15
CA ARG A 31 13.44 0.31 -4.13
C ARG A 31 14.01 0.29 -2.71
N CYS A 32 13.47 1.11 -1.81
CA CYS A 32 13.95 1.20 -0.42
C CYS A 32 13.76 -0.11 0.35
N ILE A 33 12.64 -0.81 0.14
CA ILE A 33 12.31 -2.06 0.84
C ILE A 33 12.70 -3.32 0.02
N GLY A 34 13.43 -3.14 -1.08
CA GLY A 34 13.94 -4.25 -1.89
C GLY A 34 12.87 -5.05 -2.65
N VAL A 35 11.75 -4.42 -3.00
CA VAL A 35 10.68 -5.06 -3.80
C VAL A 35 10.48 -4.35 -5.16
N PRO A 36 10.02 -5.05 -6.20
CA PRO A 36 9.71 -4.42 -7.47
C PRO A 36 8.68 -3.28 -7.29
N PRO A 37 8.92 -2.06 -7.82
CA PRO A 37 7.96 -0.93 -7.76
C PRO A 37 6.54 -1.29 -8.18
N ARG A 38 6.42 -2.19 -9.17
CA ARG A 38 5.13 -2.71 -9.65
C ARG A 38 4.30 -3.35 -8.53
N ARG A 39 4.95 -4.01 -7.56
CA ARG A 39 4.27 -4.61 -6.40
C ARG A 39 3.52 -3.54 -5.60
N ILE A 40 4.19 -2.43 -5.29
CA ILE A 40 3.59 -1.31 -4.54
C ILE A 40 2.47 -0.66 -5.35
N ASN A 41 2.68 -0.48 -6.66
CA ASN A 41 1.66 0.07 -7.54
C ASN A 41 0.39 -0.79 -7.57
N GLU A 42 0.51 -2.11 -7.71
CA GLU A 42 -0.65 -3.01 -7.69
C GLU A 42 -1.37 -3.01 -6.34
N ILE A 43 -0.64 -2.83 -5.23
CA ILE A 43 -1.26 -2.69 -3.89
C ILE A 43 -2.07 -1.41 -3.82
N VAL A 44 -1.49 -0.26 -4.19
CA VAL A 44 -2.18 1.04 -4.19
C VAL A 44 -3.40 1.03 -5.10
N LEU A 45 -3.32 0.37 -6.27
CA LEU A 45 -4.44 0.25 -7.21
C LEU A 45 -5.53 -0.76 -6.77
N GLY A 46 -5.40 -1.41 -5.61
CA GLY A 46 -6.36 -2.42 -5.16
C GLY A 46 -6.29 -3.75 -5.91
N LYS A 47 -5.27 -3.96 -6.76
CA LYS A 47 -5.12 -5.14 -7.62
C LYS A 47 -4.34 -6.28 -6.94
N ARG A 48 -3.65 -5.99 -5.83
CA ARG A 48 -2.83 -6.94 -5.09
C ARG A 48 -3.03 -6.77 -3.59
N ARG A 49 -3.27 -7.90 -2.90
CA ARG A 49 -3.28 -7.95 -1.43
C ARG A 49 -1.86 -7.87 -0.85
N ILE A 50 -1.74 -7.41 0.39
CA ILE A 50 -0.49 -7.49 1.14
C ILE A 50 -0.27 -8.93 1.62
N THR A 51 0.90 -9.49 1.35
CA THR A 51 1.34 -10.79 1.89
C THR A 51 2.16 -10.61 3.16
N ALA A 52 2.34 -11.67 3.94
CA ALA A 52 3.23 -11.64 5.11
C ALA A 52 4.66 -11.20 4.74
N ASP A 53 5.23 -11.71 3.64
CA ASP A 53 6.51 -11.22 3.11
C ASP A 53 6.49 -9.72 2.88
N THR A 54 5.43 -9.18 2.25
CA THR A 54 5.37 -7.74 1.97
C THR A 54 5.21 -6.90 3.23
N ALA A 55 4.55 -7.42 4.27
CA ALA A 55 4.36 -6.71 5.54
C ALA A 55 5.65 -6.66 6.40
N LEU A 56 6.59 -7.58 6.19
CA LEU A 56 7.85 -7.66 6.94
C LEU A 56 9.00 -6.87 6.30
N ARG A 57 8.78 -6.21 5.16
CA ARG A 57 9.79 -5.49 4.38
C ARG A 57 9.92 -4.03 4.80
#